data_AF-A0A392VZS9-F1
#
_entry.id   AF-A0A392VZS9-F1
#
_cell.length_a   1.000
_cell.length_b   1.000
_cell.length_c   1.000
_cell.angle_alpha   90.00
_cell.angle_beta   90.00
_cell.angle_gamma   90.00
#
_symmetry.space_group_name_H-M   'P 1'
#
loop_
_entity.id
_entity.type
_entity.pdbx_description
1 polymer ?
#
loop_
_entity_poly.entity_id
_entity_poly.type
_entity_poly.pdbx_seq_one_letter_code
_entity_poly.pdbx_strand_id
1 'polypeptide(L)' 'MVGKFRSNWIGPFVVTNVFPRGAVEIKSAGTNKVFKVKRQRLKLLHKGVEGLPPKPPDIEAPA' A
#
# COMPACT_ATOMS: atom_id res chain seq x y z
N MET A 1 -26.99 -23.61 7.97
CA MET A 1 -26.27 -22.52 8.68
C MET A 1 -25.79 -21.51 7.65
N VAL A 2 -26.27 -20.27 7.72
CA VAL A 2 -25.84 -19.17 6.84
C VAL A 2 -24.39 -18.83 7.18
N GLY A 3 -23.47 -19.30 6.34
CA GLY A 3 -22.04 -19.05 6.47
C GLY A 3 -21.76 -17.56 6.37
N LYS A 4 -21.25 -16.98 7.45
CA LYS A 4 -20.88 -15.56 7.55
C LYS A 4 -19.86 -15.26 6.44
N PHE A 5 -20.20 -14.37 5.51
CA PHE A 5 -19.31 -13.93 4.44
C PHE A 5 -18.05 -13.30 5.06
N ARG A 6 -16.97 -14.07 5.18
CA ARG A 6 -15.68 -13.54 5.61
C ARG A 6 -15.01 -12.94 4.38
N SER A 7 -14.76 -11.63 4.42
CA SER A 7 -13.91 -10.98 3.42
C SER A 7 -12.47 -11.41 3.66
N ASN A 8 -12.00 -12.39 2.89
CA ASN A 8 -10.60 -12.81 2.91
C ASN A 8 -9.77 -11.81 2.10
N TRP A 9 -8.96 -11.03 2.79
CA TRP A 9 -8.00 -10.10 2.19
C TRP A 9 -6.69 -10.85 1.92
N ILE A 10 -6.20 -10.78 0.68
CA ILE A 10 -4.98 -11.47 0.26
C ILE A 10 -3.83 -10.45 0.27
N GLY A 11 -2.86 -10.60 1.17
CA GLY A 11 -1.53 -10.00 1.09
C GLY A 11 -1.38 -8.48 0.83
N PRO A 12 -0.13 -7.99 0.80
CA PRO A 12 0.18 -6.63 0.36
C PRO A 12 0.24 -6.55 -1.17
N PHE A 13 -0.34 -5.48 -1.72
CA PHE A 13 -0.27 -5.19 -3.15
C PHE A 13 0.37 -3.82 -3.39
N VAL A 14 1.07 -3.68 -4.52
CA VAL A 14 1.62 -2.40 -4.96
C VAL A 14 0.63 -1.72 -5.87
N VAL A 15 0.23 -0.49 -5.54
CA VAL A 15 -0.64 0.31 -6.42
C VAL A 15 0.22 0.87 -7.55
N THR A 16 -0.18 0.60 -8.79
CA THR A 16 0.54 1.06 -10.00
C THR A 16 -0.14 2.28 -10.61
N ASN A 17 -1.47 2.26 -10.74
CA ASN A 17 -2.23 3.38 -11.30
C ASN A 17 -3.52 3.61 -10.50
N VAL A 18 -3.93 4.88 -10.40
CA VAL A 18 -5.21 5.28 -9.82
C VAL A 18 -6.02 6.00 -10.89
N PHE A 19 -7.20 5.47 -11.19
CA PHE A 19 -8.11 6.07 -12.17
C PHE A 19 -9.04 7.10 -11.48
N PRO A 20 -9.48 8.15 -12.21
CA PRO A 20 -10.31 9.22 -11.65
C PRO A 20 -11.67 8.76 -11.11
N ARG A 21 -12.14 7.56 -11.49
CA ARG A 21 -13.38 6.95 -10.99
C ARG A 21 -13.19 6.02 -9.77
N GLY A 22 -12.01 6.02 -9.17
CA GLY A 22 -11.70 5.19 -7.99
C GLY A 22 -11.47 3.70 -8.30
N ALA A 23 -11.26 3.36 -9.58
CA ALA A 23 -10.61 2.10 -9.92
C ALA A 23 -9.11 2.24 -9.66
N VAL A 24 -8.51 1.21 -9.09
CA VAL A 24 -7.10 1.17 -8.77
C VAL A 24 -6.51 -0.07 -9.41
N GLU A 25 -5.41 0.12 -10.10
CA GLU A 25 -4.62 -0.95 -10.67
C GLU A 25 -3.56 -1.35 -9.66
N ILE A 26 -3.60 -2.62 -9.24
CA ILE A 26 -2.70 -3.20 -8.26
C ILE A 26 -1.88 -4.30 -8.90
N LYS A 27 -0.63 -4.42 -8.46
CA LYS A 27 0.30 -5.46 -8.88
C LYS A 27 0.69 -6.32 -7.68
N SER A 28 0.65 -7.64 -7.86
CA SER A 28 1.18 -8.58 -6.87
C SER A 28 2.70 -8.55 -6.88
N ALA A 29 3.31 -8.40 -5.69
CA ALA A 29 4.76 -8.36 -5.54
C ALA A 29 5.44 -9.67 -5.98
N GLY A 30 4.79 -10.82 -5.77
CA GLY A 30 5.39 -12.13 -6.08
C GLY A 30 5.12 -12.63 -7.49
N THR A 31 3.96 -12.33 -8.06
CA THR A 31 3.54 -12.93 -9.35
C THR A 31 3.58 -11.94 -10.51
N ASN A 32 3.92 -10.67 -10.25
CA ASN A 32 3.87 -9.57 -11.23
C ASN A 32 2.51 -9.39 -11.96
N LYS A 33 1.46 -10.11 -11.54
CA LYS A 33 0.12 -10.02 -12.11
C LYS A 33 -0.51 -8.71 -11.71
N VAL A 34 -1.11 -8.07 -12.71
CA VAL A 34 -1.79 -6.79 -12.58
C VAL A 34 -3.30 -7.04 -12.53
N PHE A 35 -3.96 -6.43 -11.56
CA PHE A 35 -5.39 -6.54 -11.35
C PHE A 35 -6.00 -5.14 -11.24
N LYS A 36 -7.14 -4.95 -11.90
CA LYS A 36 -7.95 -3.75 -11.74
C LYS A 36 -9.03 -4.01 -10.71
N VAL A 37 -8.93 -3.34 -9.56
CA VAL A 37 -9.88 -3.48 -8.46
C VAL A 37 -10.55 -2.14 -8.13
N LYS A 38 -11.74 -2.20 -7.55
CA LYS A 38 -12.38 -0.99 -7.01
C LYS A 38 -11.72 -0.65 -5.67
N ARG A 39 -11.60 0.64 -5.36
CA ARG A 39 -11.10 1.15 -4.08
C ARG A 39 -11.77 0.48 -2.85
N GLN A 40 -13.07 0.16 -2.92
CA GLN A 40 -13.79 -0.50 -1.81
C GLN A 40 -13.26 -1.91 -1.47
N ARG A 41 -12.57 -2.54 -2.42
CA ARG A 41 -11.90 -3.84 -2.27
C ARG A 41 -10.40 -3.69 -2.00
N LEU A 42 -9.95 -2.52 -1.56
CA LEU A 42 -8.59 -2.26 -1.09
C LEU A 42 -8.62 -1.82 0.37
N LYS A 43 -7.64 -2.30 1.14
CA LYS A 43 -7.32 -1.77 2.47
C LYS A 43 -5.94 -1.13 2.41
N LEU A 44 -5.82 0.06 2.97
CA LEU A 44 -4.53 0.75 3.07
C LEU A 44 -3.64 -0.04 4.03
N LEU A 45 -2.47 -0.45 3.54
CA LEU A 45 -1.44 -1.03 4.39
C LEU A 45 -0.69 0.12 5.07
N HIS A 46 -0.96 0.38 6.35
CA HIS A 46 -0.10 1.24 7.16
C HIS A 46 1.18 0.46 7.48
N LYS A 47 2.20 0.60 6.65
CA LYS A 47 3.56 0.27 7.09
C LYS A 47 4.00 1.49 7.89
N GLY A 48 3.99 1.38 9.22
CA GLY A 48 4.56 2.41 10.07
C GLY A 48 5.94 2.74 9.53
N VAL A 49 6.19 4.02 9.25
CA VAL A 49 7.53 4.53 8.98
C VAL A 49 8.33 4.42 10.28
N GLU A 50 8.71 3.20 10.64
CA GLU A 50 9.72 2.93 11.65
C GLU A 50 11.07 3.26 11.01
N GLY A 51 11.66 4.38 11.42
CA GLY A 51 13.11 4.52 11.40
C GLY A 51 13.72 5.64 10.57
N LEU A 52 12.99 6.70 10.16
CA LEU A 52 13.69 7.95 9.89
C LEU A 52 13.73 8.77 11.18
N PRO A 53 14.82 8.72 11.99
CA PRO A 53 15.01 9.76 12.97
C PRO A 53 15.04 11.10 12.21
N PRO A 54 14.46 12.18 12.76
CA PRO A 54 14.71 13.51 12.20
C PRO A 54 16.23 13.67 12.16
N LYS A 55 16.82 13.84 10.97
CA LYS A 55 18.24 14.13 10.85
C LYS A 55 18.44 15.45 11.60
N PRO A 56 19.17 15.47 12.73
CA PRO A 56 19.38 16.72 13.44
C PRO A 56 20.12 17.67 12.48
N PRO A 57 19.64 18.91 12.30
CA PRO A 57 20.33 19.88 11.47
C PRO A 57 21.51 20.47 12.23
N ASP A 58 22.50 19.66 12.59
CA ASP A 58 23.72 20.16 13.23
C ASP A 58 24.95 19.45 12.63
N ILE A 59 25.96 20.26 12.29
CA ILE A 59 27.29 19.94 11.73
C ILE A 59 27.36 19.94 10.19
N GLU A 60 27.23 21.14 9.62
CA GLU A 60 28.18 21.59 8.60
C GLU A 60 29.15 22.56 9.30
N ALA A 61 30.23 22.01 9.87
CA ALA A 61 31.50 22.71 10.01
C ALA A 61 32.44 22.01 9.02
N PRO A 62 33.18 22.71 8.13
CA PRO A 62 34.19 23.68 8.54
C PRO A 62 34.40 24.90 7.60
N ALA A 63 34.87 26.01 8.17
CA ALA A 63 35.84 26.92 7.54
C ALA A 63 36.76 27.47 8.64
#